data_AF-A0A812P6N3-F1
#
_entry.id   AF-A0A812P6N3-F1
#
_cell.length_a   1.000
_cell.length_b   1.000
_cell.length_c   1.000
_cell.angle_alpha   90.00
_cell.angle_beta   90.00
_cell.angle_gamma   90.00
#
_symmetry.space_group_name_H-M   'P 1'
#
loop_
_entity.id
_entity.type
_entity.pdbx_description
1 polymer ?
#
loop_
_entity_poly.entity_id
_entity_poly.type
_entity_poly.pdbx_seq_one_letter_code
_entity_poly.pdbx_strand_id
1 'polypeptide(L)'
;MADGVVCIEEVEECGHDEDWVDEPVDLQCFECPICSMVARNAVSHDCGNSLFCSGCWNKCLASRDSCPTCNQQASISSAAPAHVDRRRIINLKIRCPNRCSEEFPLCEKEAHLQECPQRLVPCSECDEVVRANELAEHKEGCRGRLSPCKLCGEMVFESEMAAHFGGGEHYQQVGELLDLVSSLQKELHDAKIELNSLRDQGRDRPKRWRK
;
A
#
# COMPACT_ATOMS: atom_id res chain seq x y z
N MET A 1 16.47 12.82 23.26
CA MET A 1 17.05 13.44 22.06
C MET A 1 16.57 12.58 20.89
N ALA A 2 15.64 12.98 20.03
CA ALA A 2 14.97 14.24 19.83
C ALA A 2 13.46 13.98 19.70
N ASP A 3 12.69 14.88 20.28
CA ASP A 3 11.26 15.03 20.08
C ASP A 3 10.95 15.17 18.58
N GLY A 4 10.28 14.17 18.01
CA GLY A 4 9.61 14.29 16.74
C GLY A 4 8.34 15.07 16.94
N VAL A 5 8.47 16.40 16.90
CA VAL A 5 7.36 17.36 16.86
C VAL A 5 6.45 16.96 15.70
N VAL A 6 5.35 16.28 15.99
CA VAL A 6 4.22 16.27 15.07
C VAL A 6 3.65 17.67 15.19
N CYS A 7 3.97 18.52 14.22
CA CYS A 7 3.24 19.76 13.99
C CYS A 7 1.78 19.35 13.76
N ILE A 8 0.98 19.42 14.81
CA ILE A 8 -0.47 19.46 14.67
C ILE A 8 -0.72 20.84 14.06
N GLU A 9 -0.67 20.92 12.73
CA GLU A 9 -1.36 22.00 12.04
C GLU A 9 -2.83 21.82 12.45
N GLU A 10 -3.34 22.73 13.29
CA GLU A 10 -4.77 22.90 13.52
C GLU A 10 -5.36 23.30 12.18
N VAL A 11 -5.69 22.31 11.34
CA VAL A 11 -6.43 22.55 10.11
C VAL A 11 -7.82 22.97 10.57
N GLU A 12 -8.05 24.28 10.57
CA GLU A 12 -9.34 24.88 10.86
C GLU A 12 -10.35 24.32 9.86
N GLU A 13 -11.09 23.29 10.26
CA GLU A 13 -12.05 22.63 9.38
C GLU A 13 -13.19 23.60 9.05
N CYS A 14 -13.08 24.22 7.87
CA CYS A 14 -14.13 24.92 7.19
C CYS A 14 -15.18 23.91 6.66
N GLY A 15 -15.92 24.28 5.61
CA GLY A 15 -16.97 23.40 5.07
C GLY A 15 -16.45 22.08 4.49
N HIS A 16 -17.36 21.32 3.90
CA HIS A 16 -17.03 20.13 3.15
C HIS A 16 -16.55 20.54 1.75
N ASP A 17 -15.27 20.32 1.47
CA ASP A 17 -14.63 20.49 0.16
C ASP A 17 -14.53 19.13 -0.53
N GLU A 18 -15.68 18.65 -1.00
CA GLU A 18 -15.81 17.35 -1.65
C GLU A 18 -16.20 17.52 -3.12
N ASP A 19 -15.93 16.49 -3.92
CA ASP A 19 -16.40 16.43 -5.31
C ASP A 19 -17.85 15.92 -5.32
N TRP A 20 -18.80 16.86 -5.20
CA TRP A 20 -20.23 16.56 -5.08
C TRP A 20 -20.85 16.05 -6.37
N VAL A 21 -21.75 15.07 -6.24
CA VAL A 21 -22.53 14.53 -7.36
C VAL A 21 -23.89 15.23 -7.49
N ASP A 22 -24.49 15.62 -6.37
CA ASP A 22 -25.81 16.27 -6.35
C ASP A 22 -25.80 17.61 -7.11
N GLU A 23 -26.97 18.00 -7.61
CA GLU A 23 -27.12 19.22 -8.41
C GLU A 23 -26.76 20.47 -7.59
N PRO A 24 -26.14 21.51 -8.20
CA PRO A 24 -25.70 22.71 -7.48
C PRO A 24 -26.79 23.41 -6.67
N VAL A 25 -28.05 23.33 -7.09
CA VAL A 25 -29.19 23.93 -6.38
C VAL A 25 -29.44 23.25 -5.03
N ASP A 26 -29.25 21.93 -4.96
CA ASP A 26 -29.40 21.17 -3.72
C ASP A 26 -28.27 21.51 -2.73
N LEU A 27 -27.06 21.72 -3.23
CA LEU A 27 -25.88 22.07 -2.44
C LEU A 27 -25.94 23.50 -1.86
N GLN A 28 -26.44 24.47 -2.65
CA GLN A 28 -26.57 25.88 -2.25
C GLN A 28 -27.41 26.08 -0.98
N CYS A 29 -28.41 25.22 -0.75
CA CYS A 29 -29.22 25.26 0.46
C CYS A 29 -28.42 24.96 1.74
N PHE A 30 -27.25 24.33 1.60
CA PHE A 30 -26.37 23.94 2.70
C PHE A 30 -25.09 24.75 2.77
N GLU A 31 -24.91 25.73 1.89
CA GLU A 31 -23.70 26.55 1.85
C GLU A 31 -23.58 27.44 3.09
N CYS A 32 -22.38 27.46 3.66
CA CYS A 32 -22.03 28.38 4.72
C CYS A 32 -21.67 29.75 4.12
N PRO A 33 -22.34 30.86 4.53
CA PRO A 33 -22.05 32.20 4.02
C PRO A 33 -20.63 32.73 4.34
N ILE A 34 -19.88 32.06 5.21
CA ILE A 34 -18.54 32.49 5.63
C ILE A 34 -17.47 31.87 4.75
N CYS A 35 -17.59 30.58 4.43
CA CYS A 35 -16.57 29.83 3.68
C CYS A 35 -17.05 29.37 2.29
N SER A 36 -18.32 29.61 1.94
CA SER A 36 -18.94 29.27 0.66
C SER A 36 -18.86 27.78 0.28
N MET A 37 -18.76 26.90 1.29
CA MET A 37 -18.78 25.45 1.15
C MET A 37 -19.99 24.87 1.88
N VAL A 38 -20.39 23.65 1.53
CA VAL A 38 -21.42 22.89 2.25
C VAL A 38 -21.06 22.80 3.73
N ALA A 39 -21.99 23.17 4.60
CA ALA A 39 -21.70 23.46 6.01
C ALA A 39 -21.29 22.21 6.81
N ARG A 40 -20.05 22.19 7.29
CA ARG A 40 -19.56 21.15 8.20
C ARG A 40 -20.06 21.36 9.61
N ASN A 41 -20.58 20.30 10.23
CA ASN A 41 -21.20 20.39 11.56
C ASN A 41 -22.21 21.53 11.64
N ALA A 42 -23.09 21.64 10.64
CA ALA A 42 -23.96 22.80 10.43
C ALA A 42 -24.68 23.28 11.70
N VAL A 43 -24.65 24.59 11.94
CA VAL A 43 -25.39 25.28 13.00
C VAL A 43 -26.30 26.34 12.39
N SER A 44 -27.45 26.58 13.02
CA SER A 44 -28.41 27.60 12.63
C SER A 44 -28.58 28.62 13.74
N HIS A 45 -28.53 29.90 13.39
CA HIS A 45 -28.94 31.00 14.25
C HIS A 45 -30.46 31.20 14.14
N ASP A 46 -31.09 31.73 15.19
CA ASP A 46 -32.55 31.92 15.27
C ASP A 46 -33.14 32.85 14.21
N CYS A 47 -32.30 33.61 13.49
CA CYS A 47 -32.75 34.34 12.30
C CYS A 47 -33.19 33.43 11.14
N GLY A 48 -32.94 32.12 11.21
CA GLY A 48 -33.54 31.08 10.36
C GLY A 48 -33.13 31.08 8.87
N ASN A 49 -32.35 32.08 8.44
CA ASN A 49 -32.10 32.33 7.01
C ASN A 49 -30.85 31.63 6.44
N SER A 50 -29.96 31.08 7.28
CA SER A 50 -28.68 30.54 6.81
C SER A 50 -28.10 29.47 7.75
N LEU A 51 -27.36 28.53 7.16
CA LEU A 51 -26.54 27.55 7.89
C LEU A 51 -25.10 28.03 7.97
N PHE A 52 -24.40 27.70 9.04
CA PHE A 52 -22.98 27.99 9.20
C PHE A 52 -22.23 26.72 9.55
N CYS A 53 -20.96 26.60 9.14
CA CYS A 53 -20.09 25.61 9.75
C CYS A 53 -19.92 25.96 11.24
N SER A 54 -19.95 24.98 12.13
CA SER A 54 -19.72 25.22 13.58
C SER A 54 -18.41 25.98 13.82
N GLY A 55 -17.33 25.58 13.14
CA GLY A 55 -16.03 26.26 13.22
C GLY A 55 -16.06 27.70 12.69
N CYS A 56 -16.73 27.94 11.56
CA CYS A 56 -16.85 29.27 10.97
C CYS A 56 -17.64 30.23 11.86
N TRP A 57 -18.75 29.77 12.45
CA TRP A 57 -19.55 30.56 13.39
C TRP A 57 -18.72 30.97 14.61
N ASN A 58 -18.06 29.99 15.24
CA ASN A 58 -17.25 30.23 16.44
C ASN A 58 -16.10 31.20 16.16
N LYS A 59 -15.39 31.01 15.04
CA LYS A 59 -14.29 31.89 14.64
C LYS A 59 -14.76 33.31 14.34
N CYS A 60 -15.91 33.45 13.68
CA CYS A 60 -16.47 34.76 13.37
C CYS A 60 -16.83 35.54 14.65
N LEU A 61 -17.53 34.89 15.59
CA LEU A 61 -17.96 35.49 16.84
C LEU A 61 -16.87 35.57 17.93
N ALA A 62 -15.69 35.01 17.69
CA ALA A 62 -14.51 35.31 18.51
C ALA A 62 -14.04 36.77 18.33
N SER A 63 -14.37 37.39 17.20
CA SER A 63 -13.94 38.75 16.83
C SER A 63 -15.09 39.74 16.61
N ARG A 64 -16.34 39.27 16.64
CA ARG A 64 -17.56 40.03 16.38
C ARG A 64 -18.63 39.65 17.38
N ASP A 65 -19.57 40.55 17.62
CA ASP A 65 -20.72 40.37 18.52
C ASP A 65 -22.06 40.36 17.77
N SER A 66 -22.02 40.16 16.45
CA SER A 66 -23.21 40.14 15.60
C SER A 66 -23.18 39.02 14.56
N CYS A 67 -24.37 38.47 14.26
CA CYS A 67 -24.57 37.44 13.26
C CYS A 67 -24.10 37.93 11.86
N PRO A 68 -23.29 37.15 11.11
CA PRO A 68 -22.73 37.58 9.83
C PRO A 68 -23.76 37.89 8.73
N THR A 69 -24.97 37.35 8.82
CA THR A 69 -25.99 37.49 7.77
C THR A 69 -27.11 38.47 8.12
N CYS A 70 -27.60 38.46 9.38
CA CYS A 70 -28.70 39.34 9.80
C CYS A 70 -28.26 40.52 10.67
N ASN A 71 -26.98 40.58 11.07
CA ASN A 71 -26.39 41.60 11.94
C ASN A 71 -27.07 41.78 13.31
N GLN A 72 -27.90 40.83 13.74
CA GLN A 72 -28.45 40.79 15.10
C GLN A 72 -27.34 40.47 16.10
N GLN A 73 -27.43 41.02 17.30
CA GLN A 73 -26.48 40.71 18.38
C GLN A 73 -26.47 39.21 18.65
N ALA A 74 -25.30 38.61 18.55
CA ALA A 74 -25.14 37.17 18.66
C ALA A 74 -23.83 36.85 19.39
N SER A 75 -23.86 35.74 20.13
CA SER A 75 -22.68 35.14 20.74
C SER A 75 -22.54 33.70 20.24
N ILE A 76 -21.45 33.04 20.61
CA ILE A 76 -21.20 31.65 20.20
C ILE A 76 -22.39 30.73 20.52
N SER A 77 -23.07 30.95 21.66
CA SER A 77 -24.25 30.16 22.09
C SER A 77 -25.56 30.52 21.39
N SER A 78 -25.58 31.55 20.55
CA SER A 78 -26.79 31.98 19.82
C SER A 78 -27.11 31.09 18.61
N ALA A 79 -26.26 30.13 18.26
CA ALA A 79 -26.55 29.13 17.22
C ALA A 79 -26.67 27.73 17.82
N ALA A 80 -27.63 26.97 17.30
CA ALA A 80 -27.87 25.59 17.70
C ALA A 80 -27.47 24.61 16.58
N PRO A 81 -27.12 23.35 16.89
CA PRO A 81 -26.95 22.30 15.89
C PRO A 81 -28.18 22.14 14.98
N ALA A 82 -27.98 22.30 13.66
CA ALA A 82 -29.02 22.09 12.67
C ALA A 82 -29.17 20.59 12.36
N HIS A 83 -29.74 19.81 13.29
CA HIS A 83 -29.75 18.34 13.21
C HIS A 83 -30.36 17.77 11.92
N VAL A 84 -31.43 18.40 11.42
CA VAL A 84 -32.08 17.97 10.17
C VAL A 84 -31.15 18.19 8.99
N ASP A 85 -30.55 19.37 8.86
CA ASP A 85 -29.64 19.70 7.77
C ASP A 85 -28.34 18.91 7.84
N ARG A 86 -27.78 18.69 9.05
CA ARG A 86 -26.65 17.79 9.25
C ARG A 86 -26.93 16.39 8.68
N ARG A 87 -28.12 15.84 8.94
CA ARG A 87 -28.51 14.53 8.40
C ARG A 87 -28.62 14.55 6.88
N ARG A 88 -29.09 15.64 6.28
CA ARG A 88 -29.19 15.78 4.82
C ARG A 88 -27.79 15.90 4.19
N ILE A 89 -26.94 16.75 4.76
CA ILE A 89 -25.56 16.98 4.31
C ILE A 89 -24.75 15.68 4.30
N ILE A 90 -24.79 14.87 5.36
CA ILE A 90 -24.03 13.61 5.40
C ILE A 90 -24.56 12.54 4.42
N ASN A 91 -25.75 12.72 3.84
CA ASN A 91 -26.33 11.82 2.85
C ASN A 91 -26.20 12.33 1.41
N LEU A 92 -25.65 13.53 1.21
CA LEU A 92 -25.24 14.00 -0.11
C LEU A 92 -24.16 13.06 -0.68
N LYS A 93 -24.20 12.85 -1.99
CA LYS A 93 -23.30 11.97 -2.71
C LYS A 93 -22.03 12.69 -3.13
N ILE A 94 -20.91 12.01 -2.97
CA ILE A 94 -19.60 12.47 -3.41
C ILE A 94 -18.95 11.45 -4.33
N ARG A 95 -18.06 11.91 -5.21
CA ARG A 95 -17.16 11.04 -5.97
C ARG A 95 -15.98 10.66 -5.10
N CYS A 96 -15.52 9.42 -5.27
CA CYS A 96 -14.33 8.93 -4.56
C CYS A 96 -13.11 9.87 -4.73
N PRO A 97 -12.47 10.32 -3.63
CA PRO A 97 -11.22 11.09 -3.69
C PRO A 97 -10.09 10.35 -4.44
N ASN A 98 -10.03 9.02 -4.32
CA ASN A 98 -9.06 8.17 -5.03
C ASN A 98 -9.45 7.88 -6.49
N ARG A 99 -10.53 8.49 -6.99
CA ARG A 99 -11.01 8.37 -8.38
C ARG A 99 -11.27 6.91 -8.82
N CYS A 100 -11.78 6.07 -7.92
CA CYS A 100 -12.17 4.69 -8.25
C CYS A 100 -13.53 4.57 -8.99
N SER A 101 -14.07 5.68 -9.50
CA SER A 101 -15.36 5.80 -10.19
C SER A 101 -16.62 5.51 -9.37
N GLU A 102 -16.49 5.17 -8.09
CA GLU A 102 -17.64 5.00 -7.18
C GLU A 102 -18.16 6.35 -6.69
N GLU A 103 -19.48 6.41 -6.52
CA GLU A 103 -20.22 7.51 -5.92
C GLU A 103 -20.97 6.99 -4.69
N PHE A 104 -20.81 7.66 -3.55
CA PHE A 104 -21.38 7.19 -2.29
C PHE A 104 -21.75 8.38 -1.37
N PRO A 105 -22.65 8.18 -0.40
CA PRO A 105 -22.99 9.20 0.60
C PRO A 105 -21.75 9.66 1.39
N LEU A 106 -21.68 10.95 1.73
CA LEU A 106 -20.58 11.51 2.51
C LEU A 106 -20.31 10.75 3.83
N CYS A 107 -21.35 10.26 4.50
CA CYS A 107 -21.22 9.46 5.74
C CYS A 107 -20.48 8.13 5.55
N GLU A 108 -20.37 7.63 4.32
CA GLU A 108 -19.68 6.37 4.00
C GLU A 108 -18.23 6.61 3.55
N LYS A 109 -17.77 7.86 3.48
CA LYS A 109 -16.45 8.24 2.96
C LYS A 109 -15.31 7.52 3.67
N GLU A 110 -15.26 7.56 5.00
CA GLU A 110 -14.19 6.92 5.75
C GLU A 110 -14.16 5.41 5.53
N ALA A 111 -15.33 4.76 5.54
CA ALA A 111 -15.45 3.32 5.31
C ALA A 111 -14.99 2.94 3.90
N HIS A 112 -15.46 3.66 2.88
CA HIS A 112 -15.04 3.46 1.49
C HIS A 112 -13.52 3.62 1.34
N LEU A 113 -12.91 4.66 1.91
CA LEU A 113 -11.47 4.93 1.74
C LEU A 113 -10.57 3.81 2.30
N GLN A 114 -11.03 3.09 3.34
CA GLN A 114 -10.29 1.94 3.88
C GLN A 114 -10.30 0.73 2.93
N GLU A 115 -11.38 0.56 2.17
CA GLU A 115 -11.58 -0.60 1.29
C GLU A 115 -11.33 -0.27 -0.19
N CYS A 116 -11.20 1.01 -0.52
CA CYS A 116 -11.09 1.50 -1.89
C CYS A 116 -9.98 0.77 -2.65
N PRO A 117 -10.26 0.22 -3.85
CA PRO A 117 -9.27 -0.51 -4.63
C PRO A 117 -8.13 0.39 -5.13
N GLN A 118 -8.41 1.70 -5.27
CA GLN A 118 -7.43 2.71 -5.68
C GLN A 118 -6.69 3.34 -4.49
N ARG A 119 -6.93 2.89 -3.25
CA ARG A 119 -6.19 3.41 -2.09
C ARG A 119 -4.72 3.08 -2.21
N LEU A 120 -3.88 3.98 -1.72
CA LEU A 120 -2.43 3.81 -1.68
C LEU A 120 -2.05 2.94 -0.49
N VAL A 121 -1.23 1.91 -0.73
CA VAL A 121 -0.71 0.99 0.28
C VAL A 121 0.79 0.80 0.09
N PRO A 122 1.59 0.83 1.17
CA PRO A 122 3.02 0.53 1.08
C PRO A 122 3.24 -0.97 0.84
N CYS A 123 4.20 -1.29 -0.03
CA CYS A 123 4.70 -2.64 -0.20
C CYS A 123 5.55 -3.05 1.00
N SER A 124 5.33 -4.25 1.53
CA SER A 124 6.07 -4.80 2.68
C SER A 124 7.51 -5.22 2.36
N GLU A 125 7.90 -5.23 1.09
CA GLU A 125 9.18 -5.76 0.62
C GLU A 125 10.10 -4.69 0.02
N CYS A 126 9.57 -3.58 -0.51
CA CYS A 126 10.37 -2.55 -1.17
C CYS A 126 10.03 -1.10 -0.78
N ASP A 127 9.19 -0.89 0.26
CA ASP A 127 8.70 0.41 0.73
C ASP A 127 8.01 1.29 -0.34
N GLU A 128 7.86 0.82 -1.58
CA GLU A 128 7.13 1.51 -2.62
C GLU A 128 5.64 1.59 -2.29
N VAL A 129 5.04 2.77 -2.50
CA VAL A 129 3.60 2.97 -2.33
C VAL A 129 2.91 2.69 -3.65
N VAL A 130 2.06 1.66 -3.65
CA VAL A 130 1.31 1.22 -4.84
C VAL A 130 -0.19 1.25 -4.57
N ARG A 131 -1.01 1.13 -5.61
CA ARG A 131 -2.46 1.00 -5.43
C ARG A 131 -2.82 -0.39 -4.93
N ALA A 132 -3.82 -0.49 -4.07
CA ALA A 132 -4.22 -1.76 -3.46
C ALA A 132 -4.61 -2.83 -4.51
N ASN A 133 -5.25 -2.44 -5.61
CA ASN A 133 -5.57 -3.34 -6.72
C ASN A 133 -4.34 -3.82 -7.52
N GLU A 134 -3.25 -3.07 -7.49
CA GLU A 134 -1.99 -3.37 -8.21
C GLU A 134 -0.98 -4.10 -7.32
N LEU A 135 -1.19 -4.14 -6.00
CA LEU A 135 -0.25 -4.73 -5.03
C LEU A 135 0.06 -6.21 -5.32
N ALA A 136 -0.92 -6.99 -5.79
CA ALA A 136 -0.71 -8.40 -6.12
C ALA A 136 0.25 -8.56 -7.31
N GLU A 137 0.05 -7.79 -8.37
CA GLU A 137 0.93 -7.79 -9.54
C GLU A 137 2.33 -7.24 -9.18
N HIS A 138 2.38 -6.17 -8.39
CA HIS A 138 3.63 -5.62 -7.89
C HIS A 138 4.43 -6.68 -7.11
N LYS A 139 3.80 -7.48 -6.24
CA LYS A 139 4.48 -8.51 -5.45
C LYS A 139 5.14 -9.60 -6.30
N GLU A 140 4.58 -9.94 -7.47
CA GLU A 140 5.18 -10.90 -8.40
C GLU A 140 6.47 -10.35 -9.07
N GLY A 141 6.55 -9.03 -9.27
CA GLY A 141 7.70 -8.33 -9.85
C GLY A 141 8.53 -7.51 -8.86
N CYS A 142 8.29 -7.67 -7.55
CA CYS A 142 8.84 -6.78 -6.53
C CYS A 142 10.36 -6.91 -6.45
N ARG A 143 11.07 -5.81 -6.75
CA ARG A 143 12.53 -5.76 -6.75
C ARG A 143 13.15 -5.89 -5.35
N GLY A 144 12.43 -5.47 -4.32
CA GLY A 144 12.83 -5.60 -2.92
C GLY A 144 12.48 -6.96 -2.31
N ARG A 145 11.88 -7.88 -3.08
CA ARG A 145 11.59 -9.23 -2.59
C ARG A 145 12.89 -9.99 -2.33
N LEU A 146 13.05 -10.48 -1.10
CA LEU A 146 14.14 -11.37 -0.71
C LEU A 146 13.81 -12.82 -1.10
N SER A 147 14.69 -13.46 -1.87
CA SER A 147 14.52 -14.85 -2.29
C SER A 147 15.79 -15.68 -2.05
N PRO A 148 15.67 -16.95 -1.65
CA PRO A 148 16.84 -17.81 -1.47
C PRO A 148 17.43 -18.21 -2.83
N CYS A 149 18.73 -18.01 -2.98
CA CYS A 149 19.48 -18.52 -4.11
C CYS A 149 19.36 -20.05 -4.19
N LYS A 150 19.13 -20.60 -5.39
CA LYS A 150 18.96 -22.04 -5.60
C LYS A 150 20.26 -22.85 -5.52
N LEU A 151 21.42 -22.18 -5.54
CA LEU A 151 22.74 -22.83 -5.51
C LEU A 151 23.36 -22.78 -4.12
N CYS A 152 23.39 -21.61 -3.47
CA CYS A 152 24.01 -21.45 -2.15
C CYS A 152 23.00 -21.33 -0.99
N GLY A 153 21.73 -21.05 -1.26
CA GLY A 153 20.70 -20.85 -0.23
C GLY A 153 20.69 -19.47 0.45
N GLU A 154 21.60 -18.56 0.09
CA GLU A 154 21.63 -17.20 0.62
C GLU A 154 20.40 -16.40 0.21
N MET A 155 19.88 -15.57 1.12
CA MET A 155 18.76 -14.68 0.85
C MET A 155 19.27 -13.43 0.12
N VAL A 156 18.86 -13.27 -1.13
CA VAL A 156 19.30 -12.17 -1.99
C VAL A 156 18.08 -11.41 -2.49
N PHE A 157 18.19 -10.09 -2.60
CA PHE A 157 17.13 -9.27 -3.21
C PHE A 157 16.95 -9.64 -4.69
N GLU A 158 15.72 -9.63 -5.18
CA GLU A 158 15.41 -9.92 -6.59
C GLU A 158 16.19 -8.98 -7.53
N SER A 159 16.36 -7.71 -7.15
CA SER A 159 17.17 -6.74 -7.89
C SER A 159 18.66 -7.12 -8.02
N GLU A 160 19.18 -7.86 -7.05
CA GLU A 160 20.61 -8.22 -6.95
C GLU A 160 20.90 -9.66 -7.39
N MET A 161 19.86 -10.49 -7.56
CA MET A 161 19.97 -11.91 -7.89
C MET A 161 20.81 -12.15 -9.16
N ALA A 162 20.64 -11.32 -10.20
CA ALA A 162 21.42 -11.42 -11.43
C ALA A 162 22.92 -11.16 -11.21
N ALA A 163 23.26 -10.19 -10.35
CA ALA A 163 24.64 -9.89 -9.99
C ALA A 163 25.23 -11.00 -9.10
N HIS A 164 24.46 -11.55 -8.17
CA HIS A 164 24.86 -12.67 -7.32
C HIS A 164 25.26 -13.91 -8.13
N PHE A 165 24.48 -14.31 -9.14
CA PHE A 165 24.90 -15.41 -10.05
C PHE A 165 26.16 -15.09 -10.86
N GLY A 166 26.37 -13.82 -11.22
CA GLY A 166 27.55 -13.36 -11.94
C GLY A 166 28.82 -13.23 -11.08
N GLY A 167 28.69 -13.25 -9.75
CA GLY A 167 29.75 -12.98 -8.76
C GLY A 167 30.83 -14.06 -8.61
N GLY A 168 30.82 -15.12 -9.41
CA GLY A 168 31.89 -16.14 -9.43
C GLY A 168 31.86 -17.16 -8.28
N GLU A 169 31.23 -16.86 -7.15
CA GLU A 169 31.13 -17.78 -5.99
C GLU A 169 30.46 -19.12 -6.36
N HIS A 170 29.43 -19.09 -7.20
CA HIS A 170 28.81 -20.32 -7.72
C HIS A 170 29.65 -21.02 -8.79
N TYR A 171 30.48 -20.29 -9.53
CA TYR A 171 31.30 -20.87 -10.60
C TYR A 171 32.43 -21.74 -10.02
N GLN A 172 32.94 -21.39 -8.84
CA GLN A 172 33.89 -22.24 -8.11
C GLN A 172 33.30 -23.61 -7.77
N GLN A 173 32.06 -23.65 -7.27
CA GLN A 173 31.38 -24.91 -6.94
C GLN A 173 31.21 -25.83 -8.18
N VAL A 174 30.94 -25.25 -9.35
CA VAL A 174 30.87 -26.00 -10.61
C VAL A 174 32.25 -26.53 -11.02
N GLY A 175 33.31 -25.73 -10.84
CA GLY A 175 34.69 -26.14 -11.12
C GLY A 175 35.11 -27.36 -10.28
N GLU A 176 34.88 -27.31 -8.97
CA GLU A 176 35.18 -28.41 -8.05
C GLU A 176 34.43 -29.71 -8.41
N LEU A 177 33.17 -29.59 -8.82
CA LEU A 177 32.39 -30.73 -9.30
C LEU A 177 32.96 -31.34 -10.59
N LEU A 178 33.40 -30.52 -11.55
CA LEU A 178 34.00 -31.01 -12.79
C LEU A 178 35.34 -31.74 -12.54
N ASP A 179 36.14 -31.23 -11.62
CA ASP A 179 37.40 -31.86 -11.20
C ASP A 179 37.14 -33.22 -10.54
N LEU A 180 36.15 -33.29 -9.65
CA LEU A 180 35.73 -34.54 -9.02
C LEU A 180 35.23 -35.57 -10.04
N VAL A 181 34.40 -35.14 -10.99
CA VAL A 181 33.90 -36.01 -12.08
C VAL A 181 35.06 -36.57 -12.91
N SER A 182 36.05 -35.73 -13.23
CA SER A 182 37.23 -36.15 -13.99
C SER A 182 38.06 -37.17 -13.24
N SER A 183 38.23 -36.99 -11.92
CA SER A 183 38.90 -37.97 -11.05
C SER A 183 38.16 -39.31 -11.03
N LEU A 184 36.84 -39.29 -10.82
CA LEU A 184 36.01 -40.50 -10.79
C LEU A 184 36.00 -41.24 -12.13
N GLN A 185 36.00 -40.51 -13.25
CA GLN A 185 36.09 -41.11 -14.58
C GLN A 185 37.41 -41.86 -14.79
N LYS A 186 38.52 -41.30 -14.27
CA LYS A 186 39.83 -41.93 -14.33
C LYS A 186 39.87 -43.20 -13.48
N GLU A 187 39.43 -43.12 -12.23
CA GLU A 187 39.35 -44.29 -11.35
C GLU A 187 38.50 -45.42 -11.95
N LEU A 188 37.37 -45.07 -12.56
CA LEU A 188 36.51 -46.03 -13.25
C LEU A 188 37.18 -46.65 -14.49
N HIS A 189 38.00 -45.88 -15.22
CA HIS A 189 38.77 -46.39 -16.34
C HIS A 189 39.84 -47.39 -15.88
N ASP A 190 40.60 -47.01 -14.85
CA ASP A 190 41.66 -47.84 -14.28
C ASP A 190 41.10 -49.15 -13.72
N ALA A 191 39.99 -49.09 -12.97
CA ALA A 191 39.30 -50.27 -12.44
C ALA A 191 38.79 -51.21 -13.57
N LYS A 192 38.33 -50.65 -14.70
CA LYS A 192 37.93 -51.45 -15.87
C LYS A 192 39.10 -52.19 -16.49
N ILE A 193 40.27 -51.56 -16.57
CA ILE A 193 41.49 -52.20 -17.09
C ILE A 193 41.87 -53.38 -16.18
N GLU A 194 41.87 -53.16 -14.86
CA GLU A 194 42.22 -54.20 -13.89
C GLU A 194 41.28 -55.41 -13.94
N LEU A 195 39.96 -55.17 -14.00
CA LEU A 195 38.96 -56.24 -14.15
C LEU A 195 39.14 -57.05 -15.44
N ASN A 196 39.46 -56.39 -16.56
CA ASN A 196 39.74 -57.07 -17.82
C ASN A 196 40.99 -57.96 -17.71
N SER A 197 42.06 -57.45 -17.06
CA SER A 197 43.27 -58.24 -16.81
C SER A 197 42.99 -59.48 -15.96
N LEU A 198 42.25 -59.34 -14.85
CA LEU A 198 41.86 -60.46 -14.00
C LEU A 198 41.00 -61.49 -14.74
N ARG A 199 40.09 -61.04 -15.61
CA ARG A 199 39.28 -61.93 -16.45
C ARG A 199 40.13 -62.73 -17.43
N ASP A 200 41.14 -62.11 -18.03
CA ASP A 200 42.01 -62.78 -18.98
C ASP A 200 42.95 -63.78 -18.28
N GLN A 201 43.46 -63.44 -17.09
CA GLN A 201 44.18 -64.39 -16.22
C GLN A 201 43.31 -65.58 -15.77
N GLY A 202 42.00 -65.36 -15.58
CA GLY A 202 41.05 -66.43 -15.27
C GLY A 202 40.76 -67.39 -16.45
N ARG A 203 40.93 -66.94 -17.70
CA ARG A 203 40.75 -67.75 -18.92
C ARG A 203 41.92 -68.68 -19.22
N ASP A 204 43.13 -68.33 -18.79
CA ASP A 204 44.35 -69.15 -18.98
C ASP A 204 44.53 -70.27 -17.94
N ARG A 205 43.58 -70.44 -17.01
CA ARG A 205 43.66 -71.52 -16.03
C ARG A 205 43.39 -72.87 -16.71
N PRO A 206 44.35 -73.82 -16.73
CA PRO A 206 44.15 -75.10 -17.41
C PRO A 206 43.00 -75.89 -16.79
N LYS A 207 42.05 -76.37 -17.62
CA LYS A 207 40.99 -77.28 -17.18
C LYS A 207 41.64 -78.54 -16.61
N ARG A 208 41.63 -78.68 -15.29
CA ARG A 208 42.18 -79.83 -14.59
C ARG A 208 41.22 -81.02 -14.77
N TRP A 209 41.42 -81.80 -15.84
CA TRP A 209 40.74 -83.09 -16.01
C TRP A 209 41.22 -84.04 -14.92
N ARG A 210 40.32 -84.42 -14.00
CA ARG A 210 40.58 -85.50 -13.03
C ARG A 210 40.07 -86.81 -13.63
N LYS A 211 40.99 -87.78 -13.76
CA LYS A 211 40.71 -89.21 -13.92
C LYS A 211 40.20 -89.80 -12.61
#